data_AF-A0A1G0BJB4-F1
#
_entry.id   AF-A0A1G0BJB4-F1
#
_cell.length_a   1.000
_cell.length_b   1.000
_cell.length_c   1.000
_cell.angle_alpha   90.00
_cell.angle_beta   90.00
_cell.angle_gamma   90.00
#
_symmetry.space_group_name_H-M   'P 1'
#
loop_
_entity.id
_entity.type
_entity.pdbx_description
1 polymer ?
#
loop_
_entity_poly.entity_id
_entity_poly.type
_entity_poly.pdbx_seq_one_letter_code
_entity_poly.pdbx_strand_id
1 'polypeptide(L)'
;MEIIKKIAVKVWQPVIDKLDKKIESGCLRRDAYIGKVLAIELERLDEEITQPNSTAARDFVAAKLNLLNRKVVTFSLRADLIDRLDKICNEKRIVRDAIFNRILLLLTATPPQIDRLLLLDSDWRNTVWMAHGCDWSFFPNIFYPLEPNVDPFWVIREGIKLTNSATGSDNSFYRAVLTDKHFKSADIWGLNCYLPDEYVPNTPVRQKFLDDLDDL
;
A
#
# COMPACT_ATOMS: atom_id res chain seq x y z
N MET A 1 7.68 -22.70 -18.74
CA MET A 1 8.73 -22.52 -17.73
C MET A 1 8.65 -21.09 -17.24
N GLU A 2 8.41 -20.85 -15.95
CA GLU A 2 8.35 -19.49 -15.43
C GLU A 2 9.74 -18.85 -15.48
N ILE A 3 9.87 -17.71 -16.15
CA ILE A 3 11.13 -16.97 -16.22
C ILE A 3 11.21 -16.09 -14.98
N ILE A 4 12.18 -16.35 -14.11
CA ILE A 4 12.46 -15.53 -12.93
C ILE A 4 13.53 -14.49 -13.28
N LYS A 5 13.25 -13.22 -12.98
CA LYS A 5 14.19 -12.10 -13.12
C LYS A 5 14.44 -11.45 -11.76
N LYS A 6 15.63 -10.86 -11.61
CA LYS A 6 15.98 -10.07 -10.43
C LYS A 6 15.64 -8.61 -10.66
N ILE A 7 14.98 -8.00 -9.70
CA ILE A 7 14.72 -6.55 -9.66
C ILE A 7 15.30 -5.96 -8.39
N ALA A 8 15.92 -4.78 -8.51
CA ALA A 8 16.43 -4.02 -7.37
C ALA A 8 15.49 -2.85 -7.07
N VAL A 9 15.10 -2.73 -5.80
CA VAL A 9 14.23 -1.65 -5.29
C VAL A 9 14.82 -1.09 -4.00
N LYS A 10 14.60 0.20 -3.73
CA LYS A 10 15.08 0.83 -2.49
C LYS A 10 13.97 0.82 -1.44
N VAL A 11 14.15 0.04 -0.38
CA VAL A 11 13.19 -0.14 0.70
C VAL A 11 13.66 0.58 1.96
N TRP A 12 12.76 1.24 2.66
CA TRP A 12 13.00 1.90 3.94
C TRP A 12 13.48 0.88 4.98
N GLN A 13 14.64 1.17 5.58
CA GLN A 13 15.39 0.22 6.40
C GLN A 13 14.54 -0.41 7.54
N PRO A 14 13.77 0.34 8.33
CA PRO A 14 12.96 -0.24 9.41
C PRO A 14 11.89 -1.22 8.91
N VAL A 15 11.36 -1.00 7.70
CA VAL A 15 10.33 -1.86 7.09
C VAL A 15 10.94 -3.18 6.64
N ILE A 16 12.08 -3.14 5.94
CA ILE A 16 12.72 -4.39 5.48
C ILE A 16 13.24 -5.22 6.65
N ASP A 17 13.82 -4.59 7.69
CA ASP A 17 14.29 -5.32 8.87
C ASP A 17 13.14 -6.01 9.62
N LYS A 18 11.99 -5.34 9.71
CA LYS A 18 10.79 -5.92 10.33
C LYS A 18 10.19 -7.02 9.47
N LEU A 19 10.24 -6.89 8.15
CA LEU A 19 9.78 -7.90 7.21
C LEU A 19 10.63 -9.16 7.33
N ASP A 20 11.96 -9.03 7.27
CA ASP A 20 12.89 -10.17 7.32
C ASP A 20 12.67 -10.98 8.61
N LYS A 21 12.51 -10.32 9.77
CA LYS A 21 12.16 -10.99 11.04
C LYS A 21 10.83 -11.74 10.98
N LYS A 22 9.79 -11.12 10.39
CA LYS A 22 8.46 -11.75 10.26
C LYS A 22 8.48 -12.93 9.31
N ILE A 23 9.17 -12.82 8.18
CA ILE A 23 9.34 -13.88 7.19
C ILE A 23 10.07 -15.07 7.80
N GLU A 24 11.16 -14.83 8.53
CA GLU A 24 11.91 -15.86 9.24
C GLU A 24 11.01 -16.55 10.29
N SER A 25 10.31 -15.79 11.12
CA SER A 25 9.40 -16.34 12.13
C SER A 25 8.22 -17.12 11.56
N GLY A 26 7.79 -16.77 10.34
CA GLY A 26 6.72 -17.45 9.62
C GLY A 26 7.20 -18.63 8.78
N CYS A 27 8.50 -18.95 8.80
CA CYS A 27 9.12 -19.99 7.96
C CYS A 27 8.84 -19.80 6.46
N LEU A 28 8.73 -18.55 6.00
CA LEU A 28 8.40 -18.22 4.62
C LEU A 28 9.65 -17.96 3.77
N ARG A 29 9.57 -18.24 2.47
CA ARG A 29 10.55 -17.74 1.50
C ARG A 29 10.13 -16.35 1.04
N ARG A 30 10.86 -15.32 1.45
CA ARG A 30 10.56 -13.90 1.19
C ARG A 30 10.09 -13.62 -0.24
N ASP A 31 10.93 -13.89 -1.22
CA ASP A 31 10.68 -13.51 -2.61
C ASP A 31 9.47 -14.24 -3.21
N ALA A 32 9.25 -15.50 -2.82
CA ALA A 32 8.08 -16.27 -3.25
C ALA A 32 6.79 -15.72 -2.64
N TYR A 33 6.82 -15.37 -1.35
CA TYR A 33 5.68 -14.77 -0.67
C TYR A 33 5.36 -13.38 -1.22
N ILE A 34 6.36 -12.50 -1.34
CA ILE A 34 6.20 -11.16 -1.92
C ILE A 34 5.74 -11.22 -3.37
N GLY A 35 6.21 -12.18 -4.16
CA GLY A 35 5.72 -12.41 -5.52
C GLY A 35 4.23 -12.75 -5.57
N LYS A 36 3.74 -13.58 -4.64
CA LYS A 36 2.30 -13.89 -4.53
C LYS A 36 1.48 -12.66 -4.12
N VAL A 37 1.92 -11.94 -3.09
CA VAL A 37 1.26 -10.71 -2.63
C VAL A 37 1.20 -9.70 -3.78
N LEU A 38 2.33 -9.42 -4.43
CA LEU A 38 2.43 -8.43 -5.50
C LEU A 38 1.54 -8.79 -6.70
N ALA A 39 1.37 -10.07 -7.02
CA ALA A 39 0.50 -10.50 -8.12
C ALA A 39 -0.95 -10.04 -7.94
N ILE A 40 -1.46 -10.11 -6.69
CA ILE A 40 -2.81 -9.64 -6.34
C ILE A 40 -2.81 -8.12 -6.19
N GLU A 41 -1.82 -7.56 -5.50
CA GLU A 41 -1.78 -6.14 -5.19
C GLU A 41 -1.63 -5.24 -6.42
N LEU A 42 -0.98 -5.70 -7.49
CA LEU A 42 -0.94 -4.95 -8.75
C LEU A 42 -2.30 -4.86 -9.45
N GLU A 43 -3.15 -5.87 -9.30
CA GLU A 43 -4.53 -5.82 -9.80
C GLU A 43 -5.34 -4.80 -9.05
N ARG A 44 -5.30 -4.90 -7.72
CA ARG A 44 -5.98 -3.98 -6.81
C ARG A 44 -5.53 -2.54 -7.02
N LEU A 45 -4.23 -2.32 -7.19
CA LEU A 45 -3.68 -0.99 -7.41
C LEU A 45 -4.18 -0.39 -8.74
N ASP A 46 -4.26 -1.18 -9.81
CA ASP A 46 -4.75 -0.71 -11.10
C ASP A 46 -6.26 -0.37 -11.07
N GLU A 47 -7.04 -1.17 -10.35
CA GLU A 47 -8.47 -0.94 -10.09
C GLU A 47 -8.71 0.31 -9.23
N GLU A 48 -7.97 0.45 -8.14
CA GLU A 48 -8.20 1.50 -7.13
C GLU A 48 -7.67 2.88 -7.56
N ILE A 49 -6.58 2.93 -8.33
CA ILE A 49 -6.01 4.18 -8.85
C ILE A 49 -6.53 4.39 -10.27
N THR A 50 -7.73 4.94 -10.41
CA THR A 50 -8.36 5.18 -11.72
C THR A 50 -7.69 6.31 -12.50
N GLN A 51 -7.15 7.31 -11.82
CA GLN A 51 -6.48 8.47 -12.42
C GLN A 51 -4.98 8.44 -12.14
N PRO A 52 -4.13 8.74 -13.13
CA PRO A 52 -2.70 8.85 -12.91
C PRO A 52 -2.35 10.06 -12.03
N ASN A 53 -1.37 9.92 -11.14
CA ASN A 53 -0.81 11.06 -10.37
C ASN A 53 -0.39 12.18 -11.31
N SER A 54 -0.42 13.45 -10.90
CA SER A 54 0.25 14.49 -11.69
C SER A 54 1.78 14.27 -11.70
N THR A 55 2.49 14.92 -12.63
CA THR A 55 3.96 14.92 -12.60
C THR A 55 4.49 15.52 -11.31
N ALA A 56 3.84 16.58 -10.80
CA ALA A 56 4.22 17.23 -9.55
C ALA A 56 4.04 16.29 -8.34
N ALA A 57 2.93 15.55 -8.28
CA ALA A 57 2.68 14.54 -7.25
C ALA A 57 3.72 13.41 -7.30
N ARG A 58 4.02 12.86 -8.49
CA ARG A 58 5.04 11.82 -8.66
C ARG A 58 6.41 12.30 -8.18
N ASP A 59 6.81 13.50 -8.60
CA ASP A 59 8.13 14.06 -8.28
C ASP A 59 8.24 14.41 -6.80
N PHE A 60 7.16 14.90 -6.18
CA PHE A 60 7.09 15.10 -4.74
C PHE A 60 7.27 13.78 -3.96
N VAL A 61 6.53 12.72 -4.32
CA VAL A 61 6.67 11.40 -3.70
C VAL A 61 8.09 10.87 -3.86
N ALA A 62 8.67 10.99 -5.06
CA ALA A 62 10.05 10.59 -5.33
C ALA A 62 11.06 11.35 -4.46
N ALA A 63 10.90 12.67 -4.32
CA ALA A 63 11.74 13.50 -3.47
C ALA A 63 11.63 13.08 -1.99
N LYS A 64 10.42 12.83 -1.49
CA LYS A 64 10.18 12.37 -0.12
C LYS A 64 10.77 11.00 0.16
N LEU A 65 10.71 10.06 -0.80
CA LEU A 65 11.39 8.77 -0.69
C LEU A 65 12.91 8.93 -0.53
N ASN A 66 13.53 9.90 -1.20
CA ASN A 66 14.97 10.13 -1.10
C ASN A 66 15.42 10.62 0.27
N LEU A 67 14.51 11.15 1.09
CA LEU A 67 14.81 11.57 2.46
C LEU A 67 14.85 10.40 3.45
N LEU A 68 14.26 9.26 3.09
CA LEU A 68 14.26 8.06 3.93
C LEU A 68 15.61 7.33 3.85
N ASN A 69 16.05 6.78 4.99
CA ASN A 69 17.17 5.84 5.01
C ASN A 69 16.75 4.51 4.36
N ARG A 70 17.06 4.34 3.07
CA ARG A 70 16.64 3.20 2.26
C ARG A 70 17.83 2.33 1.86
N LYS A 71 17.61 1.02 1.88
CA LYS A 71 18.56 0.00 1.41
C LYS A 71 18.09 -0.60 0.09
N VAL A 72 19.04 -0.90 -0.78
CA VAL A 72 18.77 -1.64 -2.02
C VAL A 72 18.50 -3.09 -1.66
N VAL A 73 17.32 -3.57 -2.03
CA VAL A 73 16.88 -4.96 -1.85
C VAL A 73 16.62 -5.55 -3.22
N THR A 74 17.13 -6.77 -3.44
CA THR A 74 16.88 -7.51 -4.67
C THR A 74 15.81 -8.57 -4.43
N PHE A 75 14.79 -8.58 -5.28
CA PHE A 75 13.75 -9.59 -5.32
C PHE A 75 13.87 -10.41 -6.61
N SER A 76 13.68 -11.73 -6.49
CA SER A 76 13.58 -12.66 -7.62
C SER A 76 12.11 -12.92 -7.91
N LEU A 77 11.57 -12.29 -8.96
CA LEU A 77 10.15 -12.32 -9.30
C LEU A 77 9.94 -12.89 -10.71
N ARG A 78 8.72 -13.35 -11.01
CA ARG A 78 8.35 -13.75 -12.37
C ARG A 78 8.45 -12.56 -13.32
N ALA A 79 8.94 -12.80 -14.53
CA ALA A 79 9.20 -11.74 -15.52
C ALA A 79 7.93 -10.98 -15.93
N ASP A 80 6.82 -11.71 -16.13
CA ASP A 80 5.51 -11.14 -16.45
C ASP A 80 5.00 -10.20 -15.34
N LEU A 81 5.29 -10.53 -14.08
CA LEU A 81 4.92 -9.70 -12.94
C LEU A 81 5.71 -8.39 -12.90
N ILE A 82 7.01 -8.43 -13.27
CA ILE A 82 7.84 -7.23 -13.40
C ILE A 82 7.34 -6.36 -14.55
N ASP A 83 7.02 -6.96 -15.69
CA ASP A 83 6.51 -6.23 -16.85
C ASP A 83 5.17 -5.55 -16.52
N ARG A 84 4.27 -6.23 -15.78
CA ARG A 84 3.01 -5.66 -15.28
C ARG A 84 3.24 -4.50 -14.29
N LEU A 85 4.19 -4.66 -13.37
CA LEU A 85 4.57 -3.61 -12.43
C LEU A 85 5.06 -2.35 -13.15
N ASP A 86 6.00 -2.51 -14.10
CA ASP A 86 6.57 -1.38 -14.84
C ASP A 86 5.50 -0.70 -15.71
N LYS A 87 4.59 -1.47 -16.33
CA LYS A 87 3.42 -0.94 -17.06
C LYS A 87 2.57 -0.04 -16.15
N ILE A 88 2.13 -0.56 -15.00
CA ILE A 88 1.29 0.19 -14.04
C ILE A 88 2.02 1.45 -13.55
N CYS A 89 3.29 1.35 -13.19
CA CYS A 89 4.08 2.49 -12.73
C CYS A 89 4.12 3.61 -13.78
N ASN A 90 4.28 3.25 -15.05
CA ASN A 90 4.31 4.21 -16.16
C ASN A 90 2.93 4.83 -16.41
N GLU A 91 1.89 4.00 -16.54
CA GLU A 91 0.53 4.46 -16.85
C GLU A 91 -0.06 5.34 -15.75
N LYS A 92 0.14 4.96 -14.48
CA LYS A 92 -0.41 5.68 -13.31
C LYS A 92 0.54 6.74 -12.75
N ARG A 93 1.74 6.89 -13.31
CA ARG A 93 2.83 7.77 -12.83
C ARG A 93 3.13 7.54 -11.35
N ILE A 94 3.40 6.29 -10.99
CA ILE A 94 3.72 5.87 -9.62
C ILE A 94 5.20 5.55 -9.52
N VAL A 95 5.82 5.99 -8.41
CA VAL A 95 7.21 5.61 -8.12
C VAL A 95 7.24 4.16 -7.68
N ARG A 96 7.92 3.29 -8.43
CA ARG A 96 8.00 1.84 -8.14
C ARG A 96 8.40 1.52 -6.70
N ASP A 97 9.38 2.23 -6.16
CA ASP A 97 9.83 2.06 -4.78
C ASP A 97 8.70 2.39 -3.77
N ALA A 98 7.79 3.33 -4.08
CA ALA A 98 6.66 3.65 -3.21
C ALA A 98 5.72 2.45 -3.05
N ILE A 99 5.44 1.72 -4.13
CA ILE A 99 4.58 0.53 -4.12
C ILE A 99 5.14 -0.53 -3.16
N PHE A 100 6.43 -0.87 -3.31
CA PHE A 100 7.08 -1.83 -2.41
C PHE A 100 7.06 -1.34 -0.97
N ASN A 101 7.44 -0.08 -0.72
CA ASN A 101 7.45 0.45 0.64
C ASN A 101 6.06 0.45 1.27
N ARG A 102 5.01 0.81 0.51
CA ARG A 102 3.60 0.80 0.96
C ARG A 102 3.15 -0.60 1.34
N ILE A 103 3.32 -1.57 0.45
CA ILE A 103 2.94 -2.97 0.68
C ILE A 103 3.70 -3.54 1.89
N LEU A 104 5.02 -3.38 1.92
CA LEU A 104 5.85 -3.92 3.00
C LEU A 104 5.57 -3.25 4.34
N LEU A 105 5.30 -1.94 4.36
CA LEU A 105 4.87 -1.25 5.58
C LEU A 105 3.59 -1.89 6.13
N LEU A 106 2.59 -2.10 5.27
CA LEU A 106 1.29 -2.61 5.70
C LEU A 106 1.33 -4.09 6.08
N LEU A 107 2.14 -4.91 5.40
CA LEU A 107 2.40 -6.31 5.80
C LEU A 107 3.04 -6.41 7.19
N THR A 108 3.84 -5.41 7.56
CA THR A 108 4.57 -5.42 8.83
C THR A 108 3.92 -4.58 9.92
N ALA A 109 2.91 -3.78 9.61
CA ALA A 109 2.21 -2.90 10.54
C ALA A 109 1.44 -3.70 11.61
N THR A 110 1.35 -3.15 12.81
CA THR A 110 0.47 -3.66 13.87
C THR A 110 -0.97 -3.18 13.65
N PRO A 111 -2.00 -3.84 14.21
CA PRO A 111 -3.38 -3.39 14.07
C PRO A 111 -3.60 -1.89 14.40
N PRO A 112 -3.07 -1.34 15.52
CA PRO A 112 -3.21 0.10 15.82
C PRO A 112 -2.48 1.02 14.82
N GLN A 113 -1.45 0.52 14.13
CA GLN A 113 -0.78 1.26 13.07
C GLN A 113 -1.65 1.29 11.81
N ILE A 114 -2.30 0.18 11.46
CA ILE A 114 -3.24 0.13 10.33
C ILE A 114 -4.40 1.11 10.54
N ASP A 115 -5.01 1.11 11.73
CA ASP A 115 -6.14 2.00 12.07
C ASP A 115 -5.76 3.46 11.86
N ARG A 116 -4.58 3.83 12.36
CA ARG A 116 -4.03 5.17 12.17
C ARG A 116 -3.75 5.49 10.70
N LEU A 117 -3.06 4.59 9.99
CA LEU A 117 -2.59 4.83 8.62
C LEU A 117 -3.71 4.92 7.58
N LEU A 118 -4.82 4.24 7.83
CA LEU A 118 -5.95 4.16 6.89
C LEU A 118 -7.19 4.89 7.41
N LEU A 119 -7.06 5.59 8.54
CA LEU A 119 -8.11 6.38 9.17
C LEU A 119 -9.41 5.58 9.40
N LEU A 120 -9.25 4.32 9.76
CA LEU A 120 -10.38 3.42 10.03
C LEU A 120 -10.82 3.57 11.49
N ASP A 121 -12.14 3.58 11.73
CA ASP A 121 -12.70 3.60 13.08
C ASP A 121 -12.29 2.35 13.86
N SER A 122 -12.01 2.47 15.16
CA SER A 122 -11.50 1.36 15.97
C SER A 122 -12.33 0.06 15.93
N ASP A 123 -13.63 0.14 15.62
CA ASP A 123 -14.53 -1.02 15.56
C ASP A 123 -14.63 -1.69 14.18
N TRP A 124 -13.94 -1.17 13.15
CA TRP A 124 -14.06 -1.65 11.76
C TRP A 124 -13.85 -3.16 11.62
N ARG A 125 -12.99 -3.75 12.44
CA ARG A 125 -12.72 -5.20 12.44
C ARG A 125 -13.91 -6.03 12.90
N ASN A 126 -14.62 -5.56 13.93
CA ASN A 126 -15.83 -6.22 14.41
C ASN A 126 -16.92 -6.10 13.36
N THR A 127 -17.04 -4.96 12.69
CA THR A 127 -17.98 -4.79 11.58
C THR A 127 -17.70 -5.77 10.44
N VAL A 128 -16.44 -5.90 10.01
CA VAL A 128 -16.06 -6.88 8.98
C VAL A 128 -16.29 -8.31 9.45
N TRP A 129 -15.97 -8.63 10.71
CA TRP A 129 -16.23 -9.95 11.28
C TRP A 129 -17.73 -10.28 11.33
N MET A 130 -18.59 -9.33 11.69
CA MET A 130 -20.04 -9.55 11.70
C MET A 130 -20.61 -9.70 10.29
N ALA A 131 -20.06 -8.98 9.31
CA ALA A 131 -20.50 -9.04 7.93
C ALA A 131 -20.05 -10.33 7.21
N HIS A 132 -18.83 -10.80 7.51
CA HIS A 132 -18.14 -11.82 6.71
C HIS A 132 -17.60 -13.01 7.51
N GLY A 133 -17.74 -13.06 8.84
CA GLY A 133 -17.12 -14.08 9.70
C GLY A 133 -17.58 -15.52 9.42
N CYS A 134 -18.68 -15.69 8.69
CA CYS A 134 -19.19 -16.97 8.21
C CYS A 134 -18.86 -17.26 6.73
N ASP A 135 -18.18 -16.33 6.04
CA ASP A 135 -17.86 -16.49 4.62
C ASP A 135 -16.66 -17.40 4.39
N TRP A 136 -16.70 -18.15 3.29
CA TRP A 136 -15.62 -19.04 2.86
C TRP A 136 -14.25 -18.35 2.73
N SER A 137 -14.23 -17.04 2.49
CA SER A 137 -13.03 -16.22 2.38
C SER A 137 -12.22 -16.11 3.69
N PHE A 138 -12.84 -16.37 4.85
CA PHE A 138 -12.16 -16.35 6.16
C PHE A 138 -11.39 -17.63 6.48
N PHE A 139 -11.85 -18.77 5.98
CA PHE A 139 -11.32 -20.08 6.33
C PHE A 139 -10.24 -20.70 5.43
N PRO A 140 -9.78 -20.14 4.28
CA PRO A 140 -8.86 -20.88 3.40
C PRO A 140 -7.56 -21.25 4.11
N ASN A 141 -7.03 -20.35 4.95
CA ASN A 141 -5.78 -20.60 5.66
C ASN A 141 -5.94 -21.61 6.81
N ILE A 142 -7.17 -21.86 7.27
CA ILE A 142 -7.47 -22.84 8.33
C ILE A 142 -7.61 -24.24 7.73
N PHE A 143 -8.34 -24.36 6.62
CA PHE A 143 -8.60 -25.66 5.99
C PHE A 143 -7.55 -26.07 4.95
N TYR A 144 -6.84 -25.10 4.35
CA TYR A 144 -5.87 -25.30 3.27
C TYR A 144 -4.55 -24.57 3.55
N PRO A 145 -3.81 -24.94 4.61
CA PRO A 145 -2.62 -24.21 5.05
C PRO A 145 -1.48 -24.17 4.02
N LEU A 146 -1.46 -25.09 3.06
CA LEU A 146 -0.45 -25.17 1.99
C LEU A 146 -0.94 -24.64 0.64
N GLU A 147 -2.22 -24.29 0.54
CA GLU A 147 -2.81 -23.65 -0.64
C GLU A 147 -3.46 -22.31 -0.28
N PRO A 148 -2.73 -21.41 0.44
CA PRO A 148 -3.33 -20.17 0.88
C PRO A 148 -3.62 -19.28 -0.33
N ASN A 149 -4.85 -18.75 -0.39
CA ASN A 149 -5.17 -17.61 -1.23
C ASN A 149 -4.60 -16.35 -0.55
N VAL A 150 -3.52 -15.79 -1.11
CA VAL A 150 -2.71 -14.77 -0.44
C VAL A 150 -3.19 -13.35 -0.80
N ASP A 151 -4.32 -12.92 -0.24
CA ASP A 151 -4.74 -11.50 -0.28
C ASP A 151 -4.64 -10.89 1.14
N PRO A 152 -3.44 -10.51 1.62
CA PRO A 152 -3.24 -10.13 3.02
C PRO A 152 -4.01 -8.88 3.44
N PHE A 153 -4.51 -8.08 2.49
CA PHE A 153 -5.20 -6.82 2.76
C PHE A 153 -6.69 -6.86 2.46
N TRP A 154 -7.25 -8.01 2.06
CA TRP A 154 -8.68 -8.12 1.75
C TRP A 154 -9.56 -7.60 2.89
N VAL A 155 -9.26 -8.00 4.14
CA VAL A 155 -10.04 -7.61 5.33
C VAL A 155 -10.03 -6.08 5.49
N ILE A 156 -8.87 -5.45 5.25
CA ILE A 156 -8.71 -4.01 5.33
C ILE A 156 -9.53 -3.30 4.25
N ARG A 157 -9.51 -3.82 3.01
CA ARG A 157 -10.33 -3.28 1.92
C ARG A 157 -11.82 -3.36 2.23
N GLU A 158 -12.29 -4.47 2.80
CA GLU A 158 -13.69 -4.57 3.25
C GLU A 158 -14.01 -3.57 4.37
N GLY A 159 -13.09 -3.37 5.31
CA GLY A 159 -13.21 -2.32 6.33
C GLY A 159 -13.38 -0.92 5.73
N ILE A 160 -12.58 -0.59 4.71
CA ILE A 160 -12.69 0.68 3.97
C ILE A 160 -14.06 0.76 3.26
N LYS A 161 -14.50 -0.29 2.56
CA LYS A 161 -15.79 -0.30 1.85
C LYS A 161 -16.98 -0.08 2.78
N LEU A 162 -16.98 -0.71 3.95
CA LEU A 162 -18.04 -0.54 4.95
C LEU A 162 -18.02 0.89 5.51
N THR A 163 -16.83 1.43 5.78
CA THR A 163 -16.67 2.83 6.23
C THR A 163 -17.15 3.83 5.17
N ASN A 164 -16.81 3.59 3.90
CA ASN A 164 -17.29 4.38 2.76
C ASN A 164 -18.81 4.36 2.65
N SER A 165 -19.42 3.18 2.77
CA SER A 165 -20.87 3.01 2.74
C SER A 165 -21.57 3.78 3.87
N ALA A 166 -20.94 3.86 5.05
CA ALA A 166 -21.48 4.58 6.20
C ALA A 166 -21.29 6.10 6.11
N THR A 167 -20.20 6.57 5.50
CA THR A 167 -19.81 8.00 5.47
C THR A 167 -20.12 8.70 4.14
N GLY A 168 -20.44 7.93 3.09
CA GLY A 168 -20.54 8.44 1.72
C GLY A 168 -19.19 8.81 1.09
N SER A 169 -18.06 8.41 1.70
CA SER A 169 -16.73 8.72 1.18
C SER A 169 -16.30 7.78 0.05
N ASP A 170 -15.45 8.25 -0.86
CA ASP A 170 -14.85 7.45 -1.95
C ASP A 170 -13.36 7.21 -1.68
N ASN A 171 -13.05 6.63 -0.52
CA ASN A 171 -11.67 6.30 -0.16
C ASN A 171 -11.30 4.89 -0.63
N SER A 172 -10.03 4.64 -0.92
CA SER A 172 -9.54 3.30 -1.24
C SER A 172 -8.18 3.05 -0.60
N PHE A 173 -7.75 1.79 -0.58
CA PHE A 173 -6.54 1.39 0.13
C PHE A 173 -5.29 2.09 -0.39
N TYR A 174 -5.16 2.24 -1.71
CA TYR A 174 -4.05 2.95 -2.33
C TYR A 174 -4.24 4.47 -2.47
N ARG A 175 -5.47 4.97 -2.29
CA ARG A 175 -5.78 6.42 -2.27
C ARG A 175 -5.70 7.03 -0.87
N ALA A 176 -5.70 6.20 0.19
CA ALA A 176 -5.53 6.67 1.56
C ALA A 176 -4.14 7.33 1.75
N VAL A 177 -4.14 8.66 1.90
CA VAL A 177 -2.95 9.50 1.92
C VAL A 177 -2.18 9.35 3.24
N LEU A 178 -0.91 8.95 3.11
CA LEU A 178 0.06 8.91 4.17
C LEU A 178 0.72 10.26 4.39
N THR A 179 0.66 10.72 5.63
CA THR A 179 1.26 11.98 6.11
C THR A 179 2.21 11.75 7.28
N ASP A 180 3.04 12.74 7.58
CA ASP A 180 3.93 12.79 8.75
C ASP A 180 3.22 12.63 10.10
N LYS A 181 1.93 12.99 10.18
CA LYS A 181 1.11 12.80 11.40
C LYS A 181 1.00 11.35 11.85
N HIS A 182 1.22 10.39 10.95
CA HIS A 182 1.08 8.96 11.27
C HIS A 182 2.27 8.41 12.05
N PHE A 183 3.48 8.93 11.83
CA PHE A 183 4.70 8.52 12.53
C PHE A 183 5.49 9.72 13.03
N LYS A 184 5.60 9.85 14.36
CA LYS A 184 6.40 10.90 15.00
C LYS A 184 7.88 10.88 14.59
N SER A 185 8.38 9.73 14.15
CA SER A 185 9.81 9.50 13.89
C SER A 185 10.19 9.52 12.42
N ALA A 186 9.24 9.65 11.48
CA ALA A 186 9.53 9.59 10.06
C ALA A 186 8.46 10.29 9.20
N ASP A 187 8.93 11.09 8.24
CA ASP A 187 8.12 11.57 7.13
C ASP A 187 7.85 10.42 6.16
N ILE A 188 6.60 9.95 6.12
CA ILE A 188 6.17 8.83 5.28
C ILE A 188 5.46 9.25 3.98
N TRP A 189 5.53 10.54 3.59
CA TRP A 189 4.89 11.03 2.36
C TRP A 189 5.38 10.29 1.11
N GLY A 190 6.62 9.81 1.11
CA GLY A 190 7.21 9.03 0.01
C GLY A 190 6.58 7.64 -0.19
N LEU A 191 5.79 7.14 0.76
CA LEU A 191 5.15 5.82 0.66
C LEU A 191 3.77 5.87 0.00
N ASN A 192 3.33 7.02 -0.52
CA ASN A 192 2.06 7.14 -1.22
C ASN A 192 2.14 6.57 -2.64
N CYS A 193 1.17 5.73 -3.01
CA CYS A 193 1.00 5.27 -4.39
C CYS A 193 0.17 6.26 -5.22
N TYR A 194 -0.81 6.92 -4.60
CA TYR A 194 -1.56 8.02 -5.16
C TYR A 194 -1.49 9.23 -4.23
N LEU A 195 -1.33 10.42 -4.81
CA LEU A 195 -1.29 11.68 -4.07
C LEU A 195 -2.06 12.74 -4.85
N PRO A 196 -3.24 13.18 -4.36
CA PRO A 196 -3.97 14.28 -4.97
C PRO A 196 -3.14 15.57 -4.99
N ASP A 197 -3.35 16.40 -6.01
CA ASP A 197 -2.58 17.63 -6.20
C ASP A 197 -2.83 18.66 -5.08
N GLU A 198 -3.99 18.61 -4.41
CA GLU A 198 -4.22 19.43 -3.23
C GLU A 198 -3.32 19.08 -2.05
N TYR A 199 -2.56 17.99 -2.07
CA TYR A 199 -1.55 17.67 -1.05
C TYR A 199 -0.12 17.99 -1.47
N VAL A 200 0.10 18.38 -2.73
CA VAL A 200 1.41 18.74 -3.24
C VAL A 200 1.70 20.21 -2.91
N PRO A 201 2.77 20.52 -2.14
CA PRO A 201 3.06 21.89 -1.72
C PRO A 201 3.44 22.76 -2.91
N ASN A 202 3.19 24.07 -2.78
CA ASN A 202 3.55 25.10 -3.76
C ASN A 202 2.91 24.91 -5.16
N THR A 203 1.75 24.26 -5.23
CA THR A 203 0.96 24.15 -6.47
C THR A 203 -0.21 25.13 -6.44
N PRO A 204 -0.67 25.65 -7.60
CA PRO A 204 -1.87 26.48 -7.67
C PRO A 204 -3.12 25.77 -7.11
N VAL A 205 -3.20 24.44 -7.29
CA VAL A 205 -4.30 23.61 -6.77
C VAL A 205 -4.29 23.61 -5.24
N ARG A 206 -3.12 23.44 -4.61
CA ARG A 206 -2.97 23.54 -3.15
C ARG A 206 -3.35 24.92 -2.64
N GLN A 207 -2.91 25.98 -3.30
CA GLN A 207 -3.23 27.35 -2.87
C GLN A 207 -4.73 27.58 -2.90
N LYS A 208 -5.38 27.24 -4.02
CA LYS A 208 -6.83 27.35 -4.14
C LYS A 208 -7.57 26.55 -3.07
N PHE A 209 -7.13 25.31 -2.82
CA PHE A 209 -7.73 24.47 -1.77
C PHE A 209 -7.59 25.09 -0.37
N LEU A 210 -6.48 25.77 -0.08
CA LEU A 210 -6.31 26.50 1.18
C LEU A 210 -7.20 27.73 1.26
N ASP A 211 -7.28 28.50 0.18
CA ASP A 211 -8.16 29.68 0.10
C ASP A 211 -9.63 29.27 0.30
N ASP A 212 -10.08 28.19 -0.35
CA ASP A 212 -11.44 27.63 -0.20
C ASP A 212 -11.73 27.13 1.23
N LEU A 213 -10.71 26.75 2.00
CA LEU A 213 -10.85 26.33 3.41
C LEU A 213 -10.92 27.52 4.37
N ASP A 214 -10.22 28.62 4.07
CA ASP A 214 -10.23 29.84 4.87
C ASP A 214 -11.58 30.59 4.76
N ASP A 215 -12.35 30.32 3.71
CA ASP A 215 -13.69 30.87 3.45
C ASP A 215 -14.85 30.12 4.19
N LEU A 216 -14.56 29.02 4.91
CA LEU A 216 -15.54 28.21 5.68
C LEU A 216 -15.62 28.60 7.17
#